data_AF-A0AAN3ABU0-F1
#
_entry.id   AF-A0AAN3ABU0-F1
#
_cell.length_a   1.000
_cell.length_b   1.000
_cell.length_c   1.000
_cell.angle_alpha   90.00
_cell.angle_beta   90.00
_cell.angle_gamma   90.00
#
_symmetry.space_group_name_H-M   'P 1'
#
loop_
_entity.id
_entity.type
_entity.pdbx_description
1 polymer ?
#
loop_
_entity_poly.entity_id
_entity_poly.type
_entity_poly.pdbx_seq_one_letter_code
_entity_poly.pdbx_strand_id
1 'polypeptide(L)'
;MIPFYDTSPNKILQVLSHLFFFKMFFNDLESSLGGQMWFISTLFQFYIVWFWVLKLFNRPKGVIYALLVSLAWATIVAVLGKNEIRVWNSFFLQYLWEFVLGIHLATYYKSNSAKFCIPSFKVLIPICMIGIILTGFAGLKGGIWKLYNDVPSMMGYLSVLLIIYKLKIKFINNVFIFTNKISYEWYLVHILVFSCTSYYMHQFGMSTVIIAIISLVLSYFIAFLYHLILKRIKII
;
A
#
# COMPACT_ATOMS: atom_id res chain seq x y z
N MET A 1 -24.93 -2.62 0.07
CA MET A 1 -23.61 -2.55 -0.58
C MET A 1 -23.49 -1.22 -1.30
N ILE A 2 -22.33 -0.59 -1.28
CA ILE A 2 -22.08 0.67 -2.00
C ILE A 2 -22.36 0.40 -3.49
N PRO A 3 -23.26 1.14 -4.15
CA PRO A 3 -23.70 0.88 -5.53
C PRO A 3 -22.56 0.81 -6.56
N PHE A 4 -21.41 1.40 -6.24
CA PHE A 4 -20.26 1.57 -7.14
C PHE A 4 -19.15 0.51 -7.00
N TYR A 5 -19.27 -0.45 -6.06
CA TYR A 5 -18.32 -1.57 -5.93
C TYR A 5 -18.86 -2.89 -6.50
N ASP A 6 -20.06 -2.86 -7.06
CA ASP A 6 -20.76 -4.05 -7.54
C ASP A 6 -20.10 -4.59 -8.81
N THR A 7 -19.46 -5.76 -8.70
CA THR A 7 -18.74 -6.42 -9.82
C THR A 7 -19.34 -7.77 -10.21
N SER A 8 -20.34 -8.29 -9.47
CA SER A 8 -20.93 -9.59 -9.76
C SER A 8 -22.37 -9.73 -9.24
N PRO A 9 -23.21 -10.53 -9.93
CA PRO A 9 -24.62 -10.71 -9.58
C PRO A 9 -24.84 -11.40 -8.23
N ASN A 10 -23.85 -12.14 -7.70
CA ASN A 10 -23.99 -12.89 -6.44
C ASN A 10 -23.38 -12.13 -5.25
N LYS A 11 -24.17 -11.20 -4.71
CA LYS A 11 -23.77 -10.31 -3.60
C LYS A 11 -23.48 -11.05 -2.30
N ILE A 12 -24.23 -12.12 -2.02
CA ILE A 12 -24.03 -12.93 -0.82
C ILE A 12 -22.65 -13.58 -0.88
N LEU A 13 -22.30 -14.18 -2.02
CA LEU A 13 -21.00 -14.81 -2.21
C LEU A 13 -19.85 -13.83 -2.00
N GLN A 14 -19.96 -12.59 -2.51
CA GLN A 14 -18.95 -11.56 -2.28
C GLN A 14 -18.81 -11.20 -0.80
N VAL A 15 -19.91 -10.96 -0.08
CA VAL A 15 -19.83 -10.67 1.37
C VAL A 15 -19.16 -11.82 2.11
N LEU A 16 -19.58 -13.05 1.83
CA LEU A 16 -19.03 -14.25 2.44
C LEU A 16 -17.54 -14.45 2.12
N SER A 17 -17.11 -14.09 0.90
CA SER A 17 -15.70 -14.22 0.51
C SER A 17 -14.76 -13.29 1.25
N HIS A 18 -15.25 -12.12 1.67
CA HIS A 18 -14.49 -11.20 2.53
C HIS A 18 -14.58 -11.59 4.00
N LEU A 19 -15.73 -12.13 4.46
CA LEU A 19 -15.89 -12.59 5.84
C LEU A 19 -15.04 -13.83 6.16
N PHE A 20 -15.02 -14.80 5.25
CA PHE A 20 -14.29 -16.07 5.39
C PHE A 20 -12.93 -16.06 4.65
N PHE A 21 -12.50 -14.92 4.13
CA PHE A 21 -11.21 -14.70 3.47
C PHE A 21 -10.88 -15.60 2.27
N PHE A 22 -11.81 -16.42 1.75
CA PHE A 22 -11.55 -17.24 0.57
C PHE A 22 -11.48 -16.42 -0.73
N LYS A 23 -11.81 -15.12 -0.71
CA LYS A 23 -11.63 -14.20 -1.85
C LYS A 23 -10.21 -14.23 -2.43
N MET A 24 -9.21 -14.56 -1.61
CA MET A 24 -7.81 -14.63 -2.01
C MET A 24 -7.49 -15.74 -3.01
N PHE A 25 -8.43 -16.63 -3.31
CA PHE A 25 -8.27 -17.70 -4.29
C PHE A 25 -9.00 -17.43 -5.62
N PHE A 26 -9.86 -16.40 -5.67
CA PHE A 26 -10.74 -16.12 -6.80
C PHE A 26 -10.58 -14.68 -7.28
N ASN A 27 -10.16 -14.50 -8.53
CA ASN A 27 -9.88 -13.19 -9.10
C ASN A 27 -11.08 -12.24 -9.07
N ASP A 28 -12.27 -12.76 -9.36
CA ASP A 28 -13.49 -11.97 -9.44
C ASP A 28 -13.97 -11.48 -8.07
N LEU A 29 -13.51 -12.11 -6.98
CA LEU A 29 -13.93 -11.80 -5.62
C LEU A 29 -12.93 -10.90 -4.88
N GLU A 30 -11.67 -10.87 -5.30
CA GLU A 30 -10.59 -10.20 -4.57
C GLU A 30 -10.85 -8.69 -4.38
N SER A 31 -11.34 -8.04 -5.44
CA SER A 31 -11.63 -6.60 -5.48
C SER A 31 -13.13 -6.26 -5.30
N SER A 32 -13.97 -7.24 -4.96
CA SER A 32 -15.44 -7.09 -4.95
C SER A 32 -16.02 -6.14 -3.89
N LEU A 33 -15.25 -5.77 -2.85
CA LEU A 33 -15.62 -4.71 -1.88
C LEU A 33 -14.69 -3.50 -1.97
N GLY A 34 -14.12 -3.27 -3.15
CA GLY A 34 -13.13 -2.22 -3.41
C GLY A 34 -11.70 -2.76 -3.43
N GLY A 35 -10.95 -2.35 -4.45
CA GLY A 35 -9.58 -2.79 -4.67
C GLY A 35 -8.63 -2.41 -3.53
N GLN A 36 -8.92 -1.37 -2.76
CA GLN A 36 -8.13 -0.97 -1.59
C GLN A 36 -8.11 -2.02 -0.46
N MET A 37 -9.03 -2.98 -0.44
CA MET A 37 -9.09 -4.01 0.63
C MET A 37 -8.27 -5.27 0.30
N TRP A 38 -7.44 -5.22 -0.74
CA TRP A 38 -6.66 -6.36 -1.22
C TRP A 38 -5.69 -6.91 -0.15
N PHE A 39 -5.02 -6.01 0.57
CA PHE A 39 -3.94 -6.35 1.52
C PHE A 39 -4.43 -7.17 2.73
N ILE A 40 -5.73 -7.13 3.05
CA ILE A 40 -6.29 -7.89 4.18
C ILE A 40 -6.08 -9.40 3.97
N SER A 41 -6.24 -9.88 2.73
CA SER A 41 -5.97 -11.27 2.38
C SER A 41 -4.50 -11.64 2.63
N THR A 42 -3.60 -10.75 2.24
CA THR A 42 -2.15 -10.92 2.42
C THR A 42 -1.78 -10.99 3.90
N LEU A 43 -2.37 -10.11 4.73
CA LEU A 43 -2.19 -10.14 6.19
C LEU A 43 -2.70 -11.46 6.78
N PHE A 44 -3.88 -11.93 6.37
CA PHE A 44 -4.41 -13.21 6.84
C PHE A 44 -3.50 -14.38 6.47
N GLN A 45 -2.94 -14.40 5.26
CA GLN A 45 -1.93 -15.39 4.86
C GLN A 45 -0.70 -15.36 5.77
N PHE A 46 -0.18 -14.17 6.12
CA PHE A 46 0.93 -14.04 7.08
C PHE A 46 0.59 -14.62 8.46
N TYR A 47 -0.64 -14.45 8.94
CA TYR A 47 -1.09 -15.07 10.19
C TYR A 47 -1.08 -16.59 10.13
N ILE A 48 -1.54 -17.18 9.02
CA ILE A 48 -1.53 -18.65 8.83
C ILE A 48 -0.09 -19.19 8.89
N VAL A 49 0.86 -18.50 8.26
CA VAL A 49 2.26 -18.94 8.17
C VAL A 49 3.16 -18.29 9.24
N TRP A 50 2.58 -17.71 10.28
CA TRP A 50 3.26 -16.87 11.26
C TRP A 50 4.50 -17.54 11.89
N PHE A 51 4.40 -18.82 12.25
CA PHE A 51 5.53 -19.57 12.82
C PHE A 51 6.76 -19.60 11.89
N TRP A 52 6.56 -19.68 10.58
CA TRP A 52 7.64 -19.68 9.59
C TRP A 52 8.22 -18.28 9.41
N VAL A 53 7.36 -17.27 9.40
CA VAL A 53 7.78 -15.85 9.34
C VAL A 53 8.64 -15.49 10.55
N LEU A 54 8.25 -15.93 11.75
CA LEU A 54 9.07 -15.76 12.96
C LEU A 54 10.43 -16.45 12.88
N LYS A 55 10.48 -17.69 12.38
CA LYS A 55 11.75 -18.40 12.18
C LYS A 55 12.67 -17.64 11.21
N LEU A 56 12.12 -17.07 10.15
CA LEU A 56 12.87 -16.27 9.17
C LEU A 56 13.36 -14.95 9.78
N PHE A 57 12.49 -14.27 10.51
CA PHE A 57 12.79 -13.00 11.20
C PHE A 57 13.95 -13.14 12.20
N ASN A 58 13.97 -14.23 12.97
CA ASN A 58 15.00 -14.48 13.98
C ASN A 58 16.37 -14.88 13.39
N ARG A 59 16.48 -15.10 12.07
CA ARG A 59 17.76 -15.43 11.44
C ARG A 59 18.62 -14.19 11.23
N PRO A 60 19.95 -14.30 11.36
CA PRO A 60 20.84 -13.23 10.92
C PRO A 60 20.61 -12.99 9.43
N LYS A 61 20.45 -11.72 9.03
CA LYS A 61 20.11 -11.33 7.65
C LYS A 61 18.73 -11.85 7.17
N GLY A 62 17.79 -12.12 8.08
CA GLY A 62 16.42 -12.57 7.76
C GLY A 62 15.71 -11.74 6.68
N VAL A 63 15.92 -10.41 6.70
CA VAL A 63 15.38 -9.48 5.68
C VAL A 63 15.91 -9.80 4.27
N ILE A 64 17.19 -10.15 4.11
CA ILE A 64 17.78 -10.47 2.81
C ILE A 64 17.17 -11.77 2.27
N TYR A 65 17.02 -12.78 3.13
CA TYR A 65 16.37 -14.03 2.73
C TYR A 65 14.89 -13.81 2.35
N ALA A 66 14.17 -12.99 3.10
CA ALA A 66 12.81 -12.61 2.78
C ALA A 66 12.72 -11.93 1.41
N LEU A 67 13.65 -11.01 1.11
CA LEU A 67 13.77 -10.34 -0.19
C LEU A 67 14.03 -11.33 -1.32
N LEU A 68 14.95 -12.27 -1.15
CA LEU A 68 15.23 -13.28 -2.17
C LEU A 68 14.01 -14.17 -2.45
N VAL A 69 13.26 -14.55 -1.41
CA VAL A 69 12.02 -15.32 -1.56
C VAL A 69 10.95 -14.52 -2.31
N SER A 70 10.79 -13.24 -1.99
CA SER A 70 9.84 -12.36 -2.69
C SER A 70 10.20 -12.17 -4.16
N LEU A 71 11.49 -11.97 -4.46
CA LEU A 71 11.97 -11.86 -5.85
C LEU A 71 11.79 -13.18 -6.61
N ALA A 72 12.06 -14.32 -5.97
CA ALA A 72 11.83 -15.63 -6.57
C ALA A 72 10.34 -15.86 -6.88
N TRP A 73 9.44 -15.45 -5.98
CA TRP A 73 8.00 -15.48 -6.23
C TRP A 73 7.61 -14.60 -7.41
N ALA A 74 8.09 -13.36 -7.46
CA ALA A 74 7.86 -12.45 -8.59
C ALA A 74 8.34 -13.06 -9.92
N THR A 75 9.49 -13.75 -9.93
CA THR A 75 9.99 -14.47 -11.10
C THR A 75 9.08 -15.63 -11.49
N ILE A 76 8.59 -16.42 -10.53
CA ILE A 76 7.63 -17.51 -10.81
C ILE A 76 6.36 -16.95 -11.46
N VAL A 77 5.79 -15.88 -10.89
CA VAL A 77 4.58 -15.22 -11.43
C VAL A 77 4.82 -14.71 -12.86
N ALA A 78 5.99 -14.13 -13.11
CA ALA A 78 6.39 -13.65 -14.44
C ALA A 78 6.50 -14.79 -15.46
N VAL A 79 7.21 -15.87 -15.11
CA VAL A 79 7.43 -17.03 -16.00
C VAL A 79 6.11 -17.74 -16.32
N LEU A 80 5.20 -17.82 -15.36
CA LEU A 80 3.87 -18.42 -15.55
C LEU A 80 2.89 -17.51 -16.32
N GLY A 81 3.29 -16.28 -16.67
CA GLY A 81 2.42 -15.30 -17.34
C GLY A 81 1.23 -14.87 -16.49
N LYS A 82 1.37 -14.89 -15.15
CA LYS A 82 0.30 -14.56 -14.19
C LYS A 82 0.40 -13.14 -13.65
N ASN A 83 1.24 -12.30 -14.26
CA ASN A 83 1.52 -10.92 -13.82
C ASN A 83 0.32 -9.97 -13.88
N GLU A 84 -0.72 -10.27 -14.66
CA GLU A 84 -1.97 -9.48 -14.67
C GLU A 84 -3.01 -10.02 -13.67
N ILE A 85 -2.74 -11.18 -13.06
CA ILE A 85 -3.68 -11.82 -12.16
C ILE A 85 -3.45 -11.34 -10.74
N ARG A 86 -4.40 -10.56 -10.24
CA ARG A 86 -4.33 -9.91 -8.93
C ARG A 86 -4.07 -10.88 -7.78
N VAL A 87 -4.75 -12.03 -7.74
CA VAL A 87 -4.57 -13.05 -6.68
C VAL A 87 -3.09 -13.48 -6.54
N TRP A 88 -2.38 -13.62 -7.66
CA TRP A 88 -0.97 -14.01 -7.67
C TRP A 88 -0.06 -12.87 -7.19
N ASN A 89 -0.36 -11.64 -7.59
CA ASN A 89 0.39 -10.46 -7.21
C ASN A 89 0.14 -10.05 -5.75
N SER A 90 -1.04 -10.37 -5.20
CA SER A 90 -1.41 -10.11 -3.80
C SER A 90 -0.95 -11.21 -2.84
N PHE A 91 -0.30 -12.27 -3.33
CA PHE A 91 0.15 -13.39 -2.51
C PHE A 91 1.25 -12.96 -1.52
N PHE A 92 1.19 -13.45 -0.28
CA PHE A 92 2.07 -12.97 0.80
C PHE A 92 3.57 -13.09 0.51
N LEU A 93 3.99 -14.06 -0.30
CA LEU A 93 5.41 -14.18 -0.67
C LEU A 93 5.92 -12.95 -1.40
N GLN A 94 5.09 -12.29 -2.21
CA GLN A 94 5.44 -11.03 -2.88
C GLN A 94 5.84 -9.94 -1.86
N TYR A 95 5.17 -9.89 -0.72
CA TYR A 95 5.34 -8.85 0.32
C TYR A 95 6.12 -9.32 1.54
N LEU A 96 6.65 -10.55 1.54
CA LEU A 96 7.34 -11.15 2.68
C LEU A 96 8.53 -10.29 3.12
N TRP A 97 9.29 -9.77 2.17
CA TRP A 97 10.43 -8.89 2.44
C TRP A 97 10.03 -7.60 3.17
N GLU A 98 8.95 -6.95 2.73
CA GLU A 98 8.44 -5.70 3.30
C GLU A 98 7.93 -5.94 4.72
N PHE A 99 7.19 -7.04 4.91
CA PHE A 99 6.67 -7.43 6.22
C PHE A 99 7.80 -7.71 7.22
N VAL A 100 8.79 -8.51 6.84
CA VAL A 100 9.95 -8.84 7.70
C VAL A 100 10.81 -7.60 7.97
N LEU A 101 11.03 -6.75 6.96
CA LEU A 101 11.72 -5.47 7.13
C LEU A 101 10.99 -4.57 8.12
N GLY A 102 9.66 -4.46 8.02
CA GLY A 102 8.83 -3.66 8.92
C GLY A 102 8.95 -4.11 10.37
N ILE A 103 8.87 -5.42 10.65
CA ILE A 103 9.07 -5.96 12.01
C ILE A 103 10.49 -5.65 12.51
N HIS A 104 11.51 -5.77 11.66
CA HIS A 104 12.89 -5.51 12.05
C HIS A 104 13.11 -4.03 12.39
N LEU A 105 12.60 -3.12 11.55
CA LEU A 105 12.67 -1.68 11.79
C LEU A 105 11.92 -1.29 13.06
N ALA A 106 10.72 -1.83 13.29
CA ALA A 106 9.94 -1.56 14.50
C ALA A 106 10.66 -2.04 15.77
N THR A 107 11.24 -3.24 15.73
CA THR A 107 11.99 -3.82 16.85
C THR A 107 13.26 -3.00 17.13
N TYR A 108 14.01 -2.66 16.08
CA TYR A 108 15.21 -1.84 16.20
C TYR A 108 14.89 -0.45 16.76
N TYR A 109 13.83 0.19 16.28
CA TYR A 109 13.38 1.49 16.77
C TYR A 109 12.97 1.44 18.25
N LYS A 110 12.21 0.42 18.67
CA LYS A 110 11.83 0.22 20.07
C LYS A 110 13.04 0.08 20.99
N SER A 111 14.07 -0.64 20.56
CA SER A 111 15.28 -0.89 21.35
C SER A 111 16.32 0.23 21.29
N ASN A 112 16.34 1.04 20.24
CA ASN A 112 17.41 2.01 19.96
C ASN A 112 16.89 3.39 19.50
N SER A 113 15.74 3.83 20.00
CA SER A 113 15.07 5.06 19.54
C SER A 113 15.98 6.29 19.47
N ALA A 114 16.89 6.45 20.44
CA ALA A 114 17.85 7.56 20.48
C ALA A 114 18.98 7.49 19.43
N LYS A 115 19.25 6.32 18.84
CA LYS A 115 20.31 6.09 17.85
C LYS A 115 19.83 6.13 16.41
N PHE A 116 18.55 6.42 16.18
CA PHE A 116 18.00 6.42 14.82
C PHE A 116 18.47 7.67 14.05
N CYS A 117 19.56 7.53 13.31
CA CYS A 117 20.11 8.61 12.50
C CYS A 117 19.61 8.52 11.05
N ILE A 118 19.09 9.64 10.56
CA ILE A 118 18.69 9.76 9.16
C ILE A 118 19.97 9.81 8.30
N PRO A 119 20.07 9.03 7.20
CA PRO A 119 21.23 9.04 6.32
C PRO A 119 21.59 10.43 5.77
N SER A 120 22.84 10.57 5.31
CA SER A 120 23.33 11.82 4.72
C SER A 120 22.66 12.10 3.35
N PHE A 121 22.62 13.37 2.93
CA PHE A 121 22.08 13.71 1.60
C PHE A 121 22.85 13.04 0.45
N LYS A 122 24.16 12.79 0.66
CA LYS A 122 25.02 12.07 -0.29
C LYS A 122 24.56 10.63 -0.54
N VAL A 123 23.86 10.02 0.41
CA VAL A 123 23.28 8.67 0.27
C VAL A 123 21.83 8.75 -0.19
N LEU A 124 21.03 9.64 0.41
CA LEU A 124 19.60 9.74 0.10
C LEU A 124 19.33 10.18 -1.33
N ILE A 125 20.05 11.17 -1.87
CA ILE A 125 19.78 11.73 -3.20
C ILE A 125 20.01 10.67 -4.30
N PRO A 126 21.16 9.96 -4.35
CA PRO A 126 21.35 8.92 -5.37
C PRO A 126 20.31 7.80 -5.29
N ILE A 127 20.00 7.32 -4.07
CA ILE A 127 18.99 6.26 -3.86
C ILE A 127 17.61 6.74 -4.31
N CYS A 128 17.24 7.98 -3.97
CA CYS A 128 16.00 8.61 -4.39
C CYS A 128 15.89 8.64 -5.92
N MET A 129 16.92 9.14 -6.61
CA MET A 129 16.94 9.27 -8.06
C MET A 129 16.81 7.90 -8.74
N ILE A 130 17.62 6.93 -8.33
CA ILE A 130 17.59 5.57 -8.88
C ILE A 130 16.22 4.92 -8.62
N GLY A 131 15.72 5.00 -7.39
CA GLY A 131 14.44 4.42 -7.01
C GLY A 131 13.26 4.98 -7.81
N ILE A 132 13.17 6.31 -7.93
CA ILE A 132 12.10 6.97 -8.70
C ILE A 132 12.21 6.66 -10.20
N ILE A 133 13.41 6.68 -10.78
CA ILE A 133 13.60 6.37 -12.21
C ILE A 133 13.16 4.94 -12.50
N LEU A 134 13.61 3.97 -11.71
CA LEU A 134 13.23 2.57 -11.87
C LEU A 134 11.73 2.36 -11.66
N THR A 135 11.15 3.04 -10.68
CA THR A 135 9.71 3.00 -10.41
C THR A 135 8.90 3.55 -11.56
N GLY A 136 9.28 4.72 -12.08
CA GLY A 136 8.65 5.34 -13.24
C GLY A 136 8.77 4.47 -14.49
N PHE A 137 9.94 3.88 -14.73
CA PHE A 137 10.15 2.95 -15.84
C PHE A 137 9.24 1.72 -15.74
N ALA A 138 9.17 1.09 -14.56
CA ALA A 138 8.31 -0.07 -14.33
C ALA A 138 6.82 0.27 -14.50
N GLY A 139 6.40 1.45 -14.02
CA GLY A 139 5.04 1.97 -14.19
C GLY A 139 4.65 2.20 -15.65
N LEU A 140 5.55 2.81 -16.43
CA LEU A 140 5.32 3.10 -17.86
C LEU A 140 5.34 1.86 -18.74
N LYS A 141 6.28 0.93 -18.51
CA LYS A 141 6.38 -0.31 -19.30
C LYS A 141 5.25 -1.29 -18.99
N GLY A 142 4.81 -1.35 -17.73
CA GLY A 142 3.78 -2.29 -17.32
C GLY A 142 4.22 -3.76 -17.39
N GLY A 143 3.25 -4.67 -17.32
CA GLY A 143 3.47 -6.11 -17.37
C GLY A 143 4.39 -6.63 -16.27
N ILE A 144 5.35 -7.47 -16.64
CA ILE A 144 6.31 -8.11 -15.73
C ILE A 144 7.09 -7.09 -14.87
N TRP A 145 7.37 -5.90 -15.41
CA TRP A 145 8.12 -4.88 -14.69
C TRP A 145 7.39 -4.38 -13.43
N LYS A 146 6.05 -4.44 -13.41
CA LYS A 146 5.26 -4.09 -12.23
C LYS A 146 5.52 -5.02 -11.04
N LEU A 147 5.90 -6.28 -11.28
CA LEU A 147 6.16 -7.27 -10.22
C LEU A 147 7.41 -6.94 -9.38
N TYR A 148 8.33 -6.16 -9.95
CA TYR A 148 9.59 -5.79 -9.29
C TYR A 148 9.59 -4.35 -8.80
N ASN A 149 8.47 -3.64 -8.94
CA ASN A 149 8.38 -2.21 -8.71
C ASN A 149 8.46 -1.83 -7.22
N ASP A 150 8.03 -2.72 -6.32
CA ASP A 150 7.86 -2.38 -4.89
C ASP A 150 9.18 -2.00 -4.21
N VAL A 151 10.28 -2.68 -4.55
CA VAL A 151 11.60 -2.41 -3.95
C VAL A 151 12.15 -1.03 -4.39
N PRO A 152 12.25 -0.71 -5.70
CA PRO A 152 12.59 0.63 -6.13
C PRO A 152 11.63 1.72 -5.63
N SER A 153 10.33 1.42 -5.56
CA SER A 153 9.30 2.34 -5.06
C SER A 153 9.54 2.68 -3.60
N MET A 154 9.75 1.67 -2.75
CA MET A 154 10.08 1.88 -1.34
C MET A 154 11.35 2.72 -1.21
N MET A 155 12.42 2.37 -1.92
CA MET A 155 13.69 3.10 -1.85
C MET A 155 13.54 4.56 -2.29
N GLY A 156 12.83 4.81 -3.39
CA GLY A 156 12.56 6.14 -3.94
C GLY A 156 11.72 6.98 -3.01
N TYR A 157 10.48 6.55 -2.73
CA TYR A 157 9.52 7.32 -1.94
C TYR A 157 9.97 7.50 -0.48
N LEU A 158 10.59 6.49 0.14
CA LEU A 158 11.14 6.64 1.50
C LEU A 158 12.26 7.69 1.51
N SER A 159 13.15 7.67 0.52
CA SER A 159 14.23 8.67 0.43
C SER A 159 13.68 10.08 0.23
N VAL A 160 12.64 10.26 -0.59
CA VAL A 160 11.94 11.55 -0.73
C VAL A 160 11.43 12.03 0.61
N LEU A 161 10.71 11.18 1.36
CA LEU A 161 10.16 11.55 2.66
C LEU A 161 11.26 11.93 3.65
N LEU A 162 12.36 11.17 3.69
CA LEU A 162 13.51 11.47 4.55
C LEU A 162 14.22 12.78 4.16
N ILE A 163 14.34 13.07 2.85
CA ILE A 163 14.88 14.34 2.35
C ILE A 163 13.98 15.49 2.79
N ILE A 164 12.67 15.41 2.55
CA ILE A 164 11.68 16.42 2.94
C ILE A 164 11.76 16.70 4.44
N TYR A 165 11.74 15.64 5.25
CA TYR A 165 11.84 15.75 6.70
C TYR A 165 13.14 16.46 7.13
N LYS A 166 14.26 16.10 6.48
CA LYS A 166 15.60 16.66 6.76
C LYS A 166 15.76 18.11 6.32
N LEU A 167 15.00 18.59 5.33
CA LEU A 167 14.96 20.01 4.95
C LEU A 167 14.34 20.89 6.03
N LYS A 168 13.65 20.30 7.03
CA LYS A 168 13.06 21.01 8.19
C LYS A 168 12.11 22.15 7.82
N ILE A 169 11.47 22.09 6.64
CA ILE A 169 10.48 23.08 6.22
C ILE A 169 9.20 22.83 7.04
N LYS A 170 8.96 23.69 8.05
CA LYS A 170 7.91 23.52 9.05
C LYS A 170 6.52 23.28 8.43
N PHE A 171 6.14 24.07 7.43
CA PHE A 171 4.84 23.94 6.77
C PHE A 171 4.69 22.57 6.10
N ILE A 172 5.66 22.15 5.29
CA ILE A 172 5.63 20.88 4.57
C ILE A 172 5.61 19.71 5.57
N ASN A 173 6.46 19.75 6.58
CA ASN A 173 6.50 18.71 7.61
C ASN A 173 5.17 18.61 8.36
N ASN A 174 4.53 19.74 8.68
CA ASN A 174 3.21 19.74 9.32
C ASN A 174 2.14 19.10 8.43
N VAL A 175 2.16 19.35 7.12
CA VAL A 175 1.25 18.70 6.16
C VAL A 175 1.46 17.20 6.18
N PHE A 176 2.70 16.70 6.06
CA PHE A 176 2.97 15.26 6.09
C PHE A 176 2.60 14.62 7.43
N ILE A 177 2.83 15.29 8.56
CA ILE A 177 2.41 14.81 9.88
C ILE A 177 0.88 14.73 9.97
N PHE A 178 0.17 15.73 9.47
CA PHE A 178 -1.29 15.73 9.42
C PHE A 178 -1.80 14.59 8.53
N THR A 179 -1.26 14.44 7.31
CA THR A 179 -1.62 13.35 6.41
C THR A 179 -1.36 11.99 7.03
N ASN A 180 -0.21 11.80 7.70
CA ASN A 180 0.13 10.55 8.39
C ASN A 180 -0.92 10.20 9.47
N LYS A 181 -1.38 11.20 10.23
CA LYS A 181 -2.39 11.03 11.28
C LYS A 181 -3.73 10.48 10.78
N ILE A 182 -4.13 10.86 9.55
CA ILE A 182 -5.40 10.42 8.93
C ILE A 182 -5.18 9.41 7.80
N SER A 183 -3.97 8.88 7.66
CA SER A 183 -3.55 8.13 6.46
C SER A 183 -4.36 6.85 6.27
N TYR A 184 -4.68 6.16 7.37
CA TYR A 184 -5.48 4.94 7.35
C TYR A 184 -6.94 5.23 6.98
N GLU A 185 -7.56 6.23 7.61
CA GLU A 185 -8.91 6.67 7.29
C GLU A 185 -9.01 7.13 5.83
N TRP A 186 -8.01 7.86 5.35
CA TRP A 186 -7.92 8.29 3.96
C TRP A 186 -7.81 7.11 3.00
N TYR A 187 -6.96 6.13 3.32
CA TYR A 187 -6.84 4.89 2.56
C TYR A 187 -8.17 4.13 2.46
N LEU A 188 -8.99 4.12 3.51
CA LEU A 188 -10.28 3.43 3.48
C LEU A 188 -11.33 4.14 2.59
N VAL A 189 -11.34 5.48 2.60
CA VAL A 189 -12.43 6.26 1.97
C VAL A 189 -12.09 6.78 0.56
N HIS A 190 -10.82 6.92 0.20
CA HIS A 190 -10.44 7.65 -1.03
C HIS A 190 -11.05 7.06 -2.30
N ILE A 191 -11.05 5.72 -2.48
CA ILE A 191 -11.64 5.10 -3.68
C ILE A 191 -13.13 5.42 -3.78
N LEU A 192 -13.86 5.35 -2.65
CA LEU A 192 -15.28 5.68 -2.63
C LEU A 192 -15.52 7.14 -3.02
N VAL A 193 -14.75 8.06 -2.42
CA VAL A 193 -14.87 9.49 -2.72
C VAL A 193 -14.54 9.76 -4.19
N PHE A 194 -13.46 9.19 -4.70
CA PHE A 194 -13.04 9.38 -6.09
C PHE A 194 -14.07 8.84 -7.07
N SER A 195 -14.61 7.63 -6.84
CA SER A 195 -15.66 7.05 -7.68
C SER A 195 -16.93 7.88 -7.68
N CYS A 196 -17.40 8.32 -6.50
CA CYS A 196 -18.59 9.17 -6.40
C CYS A 196 -18.38 10.53 -7.07
N THR A 197 -17.28 11.23 -6.76
CA THR A 197 -16.99 12.54 -7.34
C THR A 197 -16.84 12.44 -8.86
N SER A 198 -16.12 11.42 -9.35
CA SER A 198 -15.97 11.18 -10.78
C SER A 198 -17.32 10.94 -11.46
N TYR A 199 -18.16 10.07 -10.90
CA TYR A 199 -19.48 9.75 -11.47
C TYR A 199 -20.38 10.98 -11.61
N TYR A 200 -20.55 11.75 -10.53
CA TYR A 200 -21.45 12.92 -10.56
C TYR A 200 -20.86 14.07 -11.38
N MET A 201 -19.57 14.37 -11.24
CA MET A 201 -18.97 15.55 -11.88
C MET A 201 -18.77 15.37 -13.39
N HIS A 202 -18.61 14.13 -13.88
CA HIS A 202 -18.66 13.86 -15.31
C HIS A 202 -20.04 14.12 -15.92
N GLN A 203 -21.14 13.89 -15.18
CA GLN A 203 -22.49 14.21 -15.67
C GLN A 203 -22.69 15.71 -15.87
N PHE A 204 -21.96 16.54 -15.12
CA PHE A 204 -21.95 18.00 -15.28
C PHE A 204 -20.97 18.50 -16.36
N GLY A 205 -20.31 17.60 -17.10
CA GLY A 205 -19.41 17.97 -18.19
C GLY A 205 -18.08 18.58 -17.74
N MET A 206 -17.68 18.41 -16.48
CA MET A 206 -16.41 18.94 -15.97
C MET A 206 -15.20 18.19 -16.51
N SER A 207 -14.07 18.89 -16.63
CA SER A 207 -12.81 18.29 -17.09
C SER A 207 -12.22 17.35 -16.02
N THR A 208 -11.54 16.30 -16.47
CA THR A 208 -10.92 15.30 -15.59
C THR A 208 -9.94 15.90 -14.57
N VAL A 209 -9.23 16.97 -14.94
CA VAL A 209 -8.28 17.65 -14.04
C VAL A 209 -9.02 18.33 -12.88
N ILE A 210 -10.13 19.01 -13.17
CA ILE A 210 -10.95 19.65 -12.13
C ILE A 210 -11.55 18.59 -11.22
N ILE A 211 -12.07 17.50 -11.80
CA ILE A 211 -12.60 16.36 -11.06
C ILE A 211 -11.54 15.77 -10.12
N ALA A 212 -10.30 15.59 -10.59
CA ALA A 212 -9.22 15.05 -9.76
C ALA A 212 -8.86 15.96 -8.58
N ILE A 213 -8.80 17.28 -8.79
CA ILE A 213 -8.54 18.26 -7.72
C ILE A 213 -9.67 18.23 -6.67
N ILE A 214 -10.94 18.27 -7.12
CA ILE A 214 -12.11 18.21 -6.23
C ILE A 214 -12.11 16.89 -5.46
N SER A 215 -11.86 15.78 -6.14
CA SER A 215 -11.81 14.44 -5.53
C SER A 215 -10.74 14.36 -4.44
N LEU A 216 -9.54 14.91 -4.70
CA LEU A 216 -8.45 14.94 -3.73
C LEU A 216 -8.84 15.74 -2.49
N VAL A 217 -9.34 16.97 -2.66
CA VAL A 217 -9.75 17.84 -1.55
C VAL A 217 -10.87 17.19 -0.72
N LEU A 218 -11.91 16.67 -1.39
CA LEU A 218 -13.01 15.97 -0.72
C LEU A 218 -12.51 14.72 0.02
N SER A 219 -11.58 13.95 -0.55
CA SER A 219 -11.08 12.74 0.09
C SER A 219 -10.37 13.02 1.40
N TYR A 220 -9.58 14.10 1.48
CA TYR A 220 -8.96 14.56 2.72
C TYR A 220 -9.98 15.03 3.74
N PHE A 221 -10.99 15.77 3.29
CA PHE A 221 -12.07 16.25 4.16
C PHE A 221 -12.86 15.09 4.77
N ILE A 222 -13.30 14.13 3.95
CA ILE A 222 -14.03 12.94 4.41
C ILE A 222 -13.16 12.07 5.32
N ALA A 223 -11.88 11.88 5.01
CA ALA A 223 -10.95 11.15 5.87
C ALA A 223 -10.81 11.80 7.24
N PHE A 224 -10.71 13.12 7.29
CA PHE A 224 -10.66 13.87 8.54
C PHE A 224 -11.97 13.76 9.34
N LEU A 225 -13.14 13.86 8.70
CA LEU A 225 -14.42 13.63 9.36
C LEU A 225 -14.50 12.21 9.93
N TYR A 226 -14.04 11.22 9.18
CA TYR A 226 -14.03 9.84 9.63
C TYR A 226 -13.11 9.65 10.85
N HIS A 227 -11.92 10.25 10.83
CA HIS A 227 -11.02 10.28 11.98
C HIS A 227 -11.69 10.87 13.24
N LEU A 228 -12.43 11.97 13.10
CA LEU A 228 -13.17 12.58 14.23
C LEU A 228 -14.25 11.65 14.80
N ILE A 229 -14.96 10.94 13.93
CA ILE A 229 -15.98 9.95 14.32
C ILE A 229 -15.33 8.82 15.11
N LEU A 230 -14.24 8.23 14.60
CA LEU A 230 -13.54 7.13 15.26
C LEU A 230 -13.00 7.53 16.63
N LYS A 231 -12.43 8.73 16.74
CA LYS A 231 -11.97 9.30 18.01
C LYS A 231 -13.11 9.45 19.01
N ARG A 232 -14.30 9.86 18.57
CA ARG A 232 -15.48 10.01 19.43
C ARG A 232 -15.99 8.67 19.96
N ILE A 233 -15.88 7.61 19.16
CA ILE A 233 -16.31 6.25 19.52
C ILE A 233 -15.22 5.51 20.34
N LYS A 234 -14.07 6.15 20.61
CA LYS A 234 -12.93 5.58 21.35
C LYS A 234 -12.33 4.32 20.70
N ILE A 235 -12.41 4.21 19.37
CA ILE A 235 -11.75 3.14 18.62
C ILE A 235 -10.27 3.47 18.39
N ILE A 236 -9.92 4.76 18.38
CA ILE A 236 -8.57 5.33 18.21
C ILE A 236 -8.36 6.44 19.24
#